data_AF-A0AAW2SA62-F1
#
_entry.id   AF-A0AAW2SA62-F1
#
_cell.length_a   1.000
_cell.length_b   1.000
_cell.length_c   1.000
_cell.angle_alpha   90.00
_cell.angle_beta   90.00
_cell.angle_gamma   90.00
#
_symmetry.space_group_name_H-M   'P 1'
#
loop_
_entity.id
_entity.type
_entity.pdbx_description
1 polymer ?
#
loop_
_entity_poly.entity_id
_entity_poly.type
_entity_poly.pdbx_seq_one_letter_code
_entity_poly.pdbx_strand_id
1 'polypeptide(L)'
;MKNVSYFSRTKKSLIEKAFKVAMVPGILFTPICPHSLSFRPLILPEHVTLRVVVPFNSRSQAWVSFDGKGRKQLAPGDALVCSMAPWPVPTACQVDSTSDFLRSIHDGLHWNLRKTQSFDGPRDS
;
A
#
# COMPACT_ATOMS: atom_id res chain seq x y z
N MET A 1 0.25 11.16 -8.79
CA MET A 1 0.97 10.24 -7.88
C MET A 1 0.51 8.85 -8.23
N LYS A 2 1.44 7.96 -8.61
CA LYS A 2 1.11 6.58 -8.96
C LYS A 2 1.56 5.69 -7.81
N ASN A 3 0.66 4.91 -7.23
CA ASN A 3 0.99 3.84 -6.31
C ASN A 3 1.85 2.83 -7.06
N VAL A 4 2.90 2.28 -6.47
CA VAL A 4 3.70 1.23 -7.09
C VAL A 4 3.63 -0.02 -6.22
N SER A 5 3.21 -1.14 -6.79
CA SER A 5 3.12 -2.43 -6.10
C SER A 5 4.06 -3.44 -6.74
N TYR A 6 4.90 -4.11 -5.95
CA TYR A 6 5.85 -5.13 -6.40
C TYR A 6 5.42 -6.53 -5.93
N PHE A 7 5.44 -7.51 -6.85
CA PHE A 7 5.03 -8.90 -6.63
C PHE A 7 6.07 -9.87 -7.18
N SER A 8 6.76 -10.64 -6.32
CA SER A 8 7.64 -11.74 -6.72
C SER A 8 7.01 -13.09 -6.38
N ARG A 9 6.88 -14.00 -7.36
CA ARG A 9 6.05 -15.22 -7.21
C ARG A 9 6.71 -16.37 -6.45
N THR A 10 8.01 -16.31 -6.13
CA THR A 10 8.74 -17.49 -5.62
C THR A 10 9.73 -17.19 -4.47
N LYS A 11 9.76 -15.94 -3.98
CA LYS A 11 10.15 -15.59 -2.59
C LYS A 11 9.19 -14.51 -2.08
N LYS A 12 8.43 -14.84 -1.04
CA LYS A 12 7.39 -14.00 -0.41
C LYS A 12 8.01 -12.74 0.25
N SER A 13 8.27 -11.71 -0.54
CA SER A 13 8.31 -10.33 -0.05
C SER A 13 7.56 -9.50 -1.08
N LEU A 14 6.24 -9.51 -0.95
CA LEU A 14 5.43 -8.53 -1.62
C LEU A 14 5.81 -7.17 -1.00
N ILE A 15 5.89 -6.09 -1.77
CA ILE A 15 6.18 -4.77 -1.21
C ILE A 15 5.11 -3.85 -1.77
N GLU A 16 4.27 -3.32 -0.89
CA GLU A 16 3.27 -2.33 -1.26
C GLU A 16 3.63 -0.93 -0.76
N LYS A 17 3.22 0.01 -1.61
CA LYS A 17 2.71 1.32 -1.25
C LYS A 17 3.74 2.32 -0.73
N ALA A 18 4.41 2.97 -1.67
CA ALA A 18 4.72 4.40 -1.54
C ALA A 18 3.41 5.20 -1.53
N PHE A 19 2.73 5.20 -0.38
CA PHE A 19 1.50 5.95 -0.17
C PHE A 19 1.84 7.29 0.47
N LYS A 20 1.28 8.38 -0.08
CA LYS A 20 1.10 9.61 0.68
C LYS A 20 -0.05 9.34 1.66
N VAL A 21 0.28 9.08 2.93
CA VAL A 21 -0.73 9.10 4.00
C VAL A 21 -1.43 10.46 3.90
N ALA A 22 -2.76 10.47 3.88
CA ALA A 22 -3.53 11.69 3.67
C ALA A 22 -2.95 12.81 4.56
N MET A 23 -2.57 13.91 3.90
CA MET A 23 -1.94 15.10 4.48
C MET A 23 -0.49 15.01 5.02
N VAL A 24 0.14 13.84 5.14
CA VAL A 24 1.54 13.74 5.61
C VAL A 24 2.47 13.55 4.40
N PRO A 25 3.42 14.47 4.14
CA PRO A 25 4.43 14.27 3.10
C PRO A 25 5.36 13.12 3.50
N GLY A 26 5.36 12.06 2.68
CA GLY A 26 6.20 10.90 2.95
C GLY A 26 5.93 9.73 2.00
N ILE A 27 6.82 8.76 2.08
CA ILE A 27 6.75 7.49 1.36
C ILE A 27 6.51 6.40 2.39
N LEU A 28 5.33 5.77 2.35
CA LEU A 28 5.11 4.52 3.06
C LEU A 28 5.87 3.38 2.37
N PHE A 29 6.29 2.37 3.12
CA PHE A 29 6.86 1.14 2.59
C PHE A 29 6.34 -0.02 3.43
N THR A 30 5.53 -0.89 2.84
CA THR A 30 4.92 -2.02 3.54
C THR A 30 5.33 -3.35 2.90
N PRO A 31 6.19 -4.13 3.54
CA PRO A 31 6.41 -5.49 3.11
C PRO A 31 5.14 -6.30 3.38
N ILE A 32 4.60 -6.91 2.34
CA ILE A 32 3.47 -7.83 2.40
C ILE A 32 4.01 -9.28 2.49
N CYS A 33 3.39 -10.05 3.39
CA CYS A 33 3.76 -11.43 3.72
C CYS A 33 5.28 -11.67 3.85
N PRO A 34 6.03 -10.83 4.58
CA PRO A 34 7.46 -11.02 4.74
C PRO A 34 7.76 -12.33 5.46
N HIS A 35 8.87 -12.97 5.09
CA HIS A 35 9.32 -14.21 5.71
C HIS A 35 10.01 -14.00 7.09
N SER A 36 9.91 -12.80 7.65
CA SER A 36 10.36 -12.49 9.01
C SER A 36 9.31 -11.64 9.71
N LEU A 37 9.07 -11.96 10.98
CA LEU A 37 8.07 -11.33 11.85
C LEU A 37 8.47 -9.89 12.23
N SER A 38 9.70 -9.46 11.92
CA SER A 38 10.24 -8.14 12.28
C SER A 38 9.98 -7.07 11.23
N PHE A 39 9.43 -7.43 10.07
CA PHE A 39 9.23 -6.50 8.95
C PHE A 39 7.96 -5.66 9.15
N ARG A 40 8.14 -4.48 9.72
CA ARG A 40 7.08 -3.50 9.97
C ARG A 40 6.96 -2.51 8.81
N PRO A 41 5.78 -1.90 8.61
CA PRO A 41 5.62 -0.70 7.79
C PRO A 41 6.66 0.37 8.17
N LEU A 42 7.29 0.99 7.17
CA LEU A 42 8.22 2.11 7.33
C LEU A 42 7.62 3.36 6.72
N ILE A 43 7.69 4.49 7.42
CA ILE A 43 7.35 5.81 6.88
C ILE A 43 8.67 6.54 6.65
N LEU A 44 8.91 6.95 5.41
CA LEU A 44 10.13 7.60 4.98
C LEU A 44 9.85 9.06 4.61
N PRO A 45 10.81 9.98 4.83
CA PRO A 45 10.68 11.38 4.42
C PRO A 45 10.50 11.55 2.90
N GLU A 46 9.88 12.65 2.49
CA GLU A 46 9.58 12.93 1.07
C GLU A 46 10.80 13.08 0.15
N HIS A 47 11.96 13.46 0.70
CA HIS A 47 13.19 13.67 -0.07
C HIS A 47 13.95 12.38 -0.37
N VAL A 48 13.54 11.24 0.20
CA VAL A 48 14.26 9.98 -0.04
C VAL A 48 13.89 9.38 -1.38
N THR A 49 14.84 8.66 -1.98
CA THR A 49 14.60 7.82 -3.14
C THR A 49 14.73 6.36 -2.73
N LEU A 50 13.67 5.60 -2.95
CA LEU A 50 13.65 4.16 -2.73
C LEU A 50 14.13 3.42 -3.96
N ARG A 51 15.03 2.45 -3.76
CA ARG A 51 15.47 1.53 -4.82
C ARG A 51 15.24 0.08 -4.38
N VAL A 52 14.38 -0.61 -5.11
CA VAL A 52 14.07 -2.03 -4.90
C VAL A 52 14.67 -2.82 -6.06
N VAL A 53 15.53 -3.79 -5.77
CA VAL A 53 16.27 -4.54 -6.79
C VAL A 53 15.78 -5.98 -6.81
N VAL A 54 15.59 -6.53 -8.02
CA VAL A 54 15.40 -7.97 -8.19
C VAL A 54 16.79 -8.63 -8.15
N PRO A 55 17.08 -9.49 -7.17
CA PRO A 55 18.38 -10.15 -7.10
C PRO A 55 18.69 -10.94 -8.38
N PHE A 56 19.95 -10.95 -8.82
CA PHE A 56 20.38 -11.74 -9.99
C PHE A 56 20.10 -13.24 -9.83
N ASN A 57 20.14 -13.75 -8.60
CA ASN A 57 19.83 -15.14 -8.26
C ASN A 57 18.33 -15.38 -7.97
N SER A 58 17.46 -14.47 -8.39
CA SER A 58 16.01 -14.64 -8.22
C SER A 58 15.53 -15.88 -8.98
N ARG A 59 14.87 -16.79 -8.26
CA ARG A 59 14.26 -18.00 -8.83
C ARG A 59 12.83 -17.74 -9.35
N SER A 60 12.28 -16.54 -9.08
CA SER A 60 10.98 -16.09 -9.57
C SER A 60 11.08 -14.93 -10.52
N GLN A 61 10.09 -14.86 -11.40
CA GLN A 61 9.70 -13.61 -12.02
C GLN A 61 9.13 -12.64 -10.99
N ALA A 62 9.58 -11.41 -11.08
CA ALA A 62 9.06 -10.28 -10.34
C ALA A 62 8.16 -9.43 -11.24
N TRP A 63 7.24 -8.72 -10.64
CA TRP A 63 6.26 -7.89 -11.32
C TRP A 63 6.10 -6.59 -10.58
N VAL A 64 5.84 -5.53 -11.32
CA VAL A 64 5.48 -4.23 -10.78
C VAL A 64 4.17 -3.77 -11.40
N SER A 65 3.28 -3.17 -10.63
CA SER A 65 2.09 -2.49 -11.12
C SER A 65 2.04 -1.07 -10.57
N PHE A 66 1.37 -0.18 -11.31
CA PHE A 66 1.19 1.21 -10.96
C PHE A 66 -0.31 1.50 -10.77
N ASP A 67 -0.73 1.94 -9.58
CA ASP A 67 -2.15 2.13 -9.21
C ASP A 67 -3.01 0.86 -9.39
N GLY A 68 -2.42 -0.31 -9.15
CA GLY A 68 -3.06 -1.60 -9.40
C GLY A 68 -3.25 -1.93 -10.89
N LYS A 69 -2.77 -1.09 -11.80
CA LYS A 69 -2.86 -1.26 -13.27
C LYS A 69 -1.46 -1.39 -13.89
N GLY A 70 -1.39 -1.69 -15.19
CA GLY A 70 -0.15 -1.64 -15.96
C GLY A 70 0.96 -2.55 -15.43
N ARG A 71 0.62 -3.83 -15.19
CA ARG A 71 1.57 -4.81 -14.66
C ARG A 71 2.72 -5.04 -15.66
N LYS A 72 3.95 -4.79 -15.22
CA LYS A 72 5.18 -5.00 -15.98
C LYS A 72 6.05 -6.04 -15.29
N GLN A 73 6.62 -6.95 -16.06
CA GLN A 73 7.57 -7.93 -15.53
C GLN A 73 8.93 -7.27 -15.31
N LEU A 74 9.60 -7.64 -14.22
CA LEU A 74 10.97 -7.25 -13.90
C LEU A 74 11.88 -8.49 -14.00
N ALA A 75 12.99 -8.35 -14.71
CA ALA A 75 14.02 -9.36 -14.84
C ALA A 75 15.00 -9.33 -13.66
N PRO A 76 15.74 -10.42 -13.38
CA PRO A 76 16.85 -10.39 -12.44
C PRO A 76 17.86 -9.30 -12.80
N GLY A 77 18.26 -8.50 -11.81
CA GLY A 77 19.13 -7.32 -12.01
C GLY A 77 18.38 -6.01 -12.20
N ASP A 78 17.10 -6.05 -12.58
CA ASP A 78 16.28 -4.83 -12.70
C ASP A 78 16.08 -4.16 -11.34
N ALA A 79 15.95 -2.84 -11.39
CA ALA A 79 15.67 -2.03 -10.22
C ALA A 79 14.43 -1.15 -10.45
N LEU A 80 13.55 -1.13 -9.46
CA LEU A 80 12.50 -0.15 -9.33
C LEU A 80 13.02 1.03 -8.50
N VAL A 81 12.88 2.23 -9.03
CA VAL A 81 13.25 3.48 -8.35
C VAL A 81 12.00 4.32 -8.12
N CYS A 82 11.73 4.67 -6.87
CA CYS A 82 10.56 5.44 -6.45
C CYS A 82 10.99 6.69 -5.69
N SER A 83 10.49 7.86 -6.11
CA SER A 83 10.69 9.15 -5.44
C SER A 83 9.39 9.95 -5.47
N MET A 84 9.31 11.00 -4.65
CA MET A 84 8.19 11.93 -4.69
C MET A 84 8.16 12.68 -6.03
N ALA A 85 6.96 12.78 -6.62
CA ALA A 85 6.77 13.50 -7.86
C ALA A 85 6.83 15.02 -7.60
N PRO A 86 7.48 15.81 -8.48
CA PRO A 86 7.54 17.27 -8.32
C PRO A 86 6.17 17.93 -8.46
N TRP A 87 5.24 17.28 -9.16
CA TRP A 87 3.89 17.79 -9.42
C TRP A 87 2.84 16.81 -8.87
N PRO A 88 2.32 17.02 -7.65
CA PRO A 88 1.29 16.17 -7.07
C PRO A 88 -0.04 16.32 -7.82
N VAL A 89 -0.89 15.30 -7.73
CA VAL A 89 -2.24 15.37 -8.29
C VAL A 89 -3.10 16.22 -7.35
N PRO A 90 -3.76 17.29 -7.82
CA PRO A 90 -4.65 18.08 -6.98
C PRO A 90 -5.87 17.24 -6.58
N THR A 91 -6.21 17.29 -5.30
CA THR A 91 -7.41 16.63 -4.76
C THR A 91 -8.48 17.69 -4.53
N ALA A 92 -9.68 17.48 -5.07
CA ALA A 92 -10.83 18.30 -4.75
C ALA A 92 -11.45 17.87 -3.41
N CYS A 93 -11.76 18.83 -2.55
CA CYS A 93 -12.43 18.62 -1.27
C CYS A 93 -13.77 19.36 -1.28
N GLN A 94 -14.77 18.78 -0.61
CA GLN A 94 -16.08 19.38 -0.43
C GLN A 94 -16.07 20.45 0.67
N VAL A 95 -15.40 20.18 1.79
CA VAL A 95 -15.29 21.14 2.92
C VAL A 95 -13.82 21.48 3.17
N ASP A 96 -13.07 20.54 3.74
CA ASP A 96 -11.61 20.62 3.89
C ASP A 96 -11.00 19.21 3.82
N SER A 97 -9.69 19.16 3.57
CA SER A 97 -8.99 17.89 3.36
C SER A 97 -8.96 16.99 4.59
N THR A 98 -9.05 17.55 5.81
CA THR A 98 -9.04 16.78 7.05
C THR A 98 -10.43 16.20 7.31
N SER A 99 -11.46 17.04 7.26
CA SER A 99 -12.86 16.64 7.50
C SER A 99 -13.27 15.55 6.52
N ASP A 100 -12.97 15.74 5.25
CA ASP A 100 -13.38 14.83 4.18
C ASP A 100 -12.64 13.50 4.27
N PHE A 101 -11.36 13.54 4.62
CA PHE A 101 -10.59 12.33 4.89
C PHE A 101 -11.18 11.55 6.08
N LEU A 102 -11.36 12.18 7.24
CA LEU A 102 -11.88 11.52 8.43
C LEU A 102 -13.29 10.95 8.21
N ARG A 103 -14.15 11.70 7.52
CA ARG A 103 -15.48 11.25 7.14
C ARG A 103 -15.42 10.02 6.22
N SER A 104 -14.53 10.03 5.22
CA SER A 104 -14.36 8.88 4.31
C SER A 104 -13.93 7.61 5.06
N ILE A 105 -13.10 7.76 6.10
CA ILE A 105 -12.68 6.64 6.94
C ILE A 105 -13.85 6.12 7.78
N HIS A 106 -14.60 7.02 8.42
CA HIS A 106 -15.76 6.67 9.23
C HIS A 106 -16.81 5.91 8.40
N ASP A 107 -17.21 6.49 7.27
CA ASP A 107 -18.29 5.96 6.42
C ASP A 107 -17.83 4.71 5.64
N GLY A 108 -16.58 4.66 5.19
CA GLY A 108 -16.05 3.57 4.38
C GLY A 108 -15.68 2.32 5.19
N LEU A 109 -15.14 2.48 6.39
CA LEU A 109 -14.73 1.36 7.24
C LEU A 109 -15.75 1.02 8.33
N HIS A 110 -16.79 1.85 8.50
CA HIS A 110 -17.73 1.78 9.62
C HIS A 110 -16.99 1.70 10.96
N TRP A 111 -15.95 2.52 11.08
CA TRP A 111 -15.02 2.45 12.20
C TRP A 111 -15.76 2.71 13.52
N ASN A 112 -15.61 1.82 14.50
CA ASN A 112 -16.33 1.80 15.79
C ASN A 112 -17.85 1.57 15.75
N LEU A 113 -18.46 1.25 14.60
CA LEU A 113 -19.86 0.79 14.56
C LEU A 113 -19.94 -0.67 15.00
N ARG A 114 -20.50 -0.91 16.18
CA ARG A 114 -20.82 -2.26 16.65
C ARG A 114 -22.24 -2.64 16.19
N LYS A 115 -22.35 -3.65 15.33
CA LYS A 115 -23.63 -4.36 15.17
C LYS A 115 -23.83 -5.27 16.38
N THR A 116 -24.97 -5.16 17.05
CA THR A 116 -25.37 -6.13 18.06
C THR A 116 -25.41 -7.51 17.41
N GLN A 117 -24.65 -8.47 17.94
CA GLN A 117 -24.73 -9.85 17.47
C GLN A 117 -26.10 -10.39 17.86
N SER A 118 -26.93 -10.71 16.87
CA SER A 118 -28.14 -11.49 17.08
C SER A 118 -27.75 -12.94 17.38
N PHE A 119 -28.43 -13.54 18.35
CA PHE A 119 -28.28 -14.96 18.65
C PHE A 119 -28.91 -15.79 17.53
N ASP A 120 -28.10 -16.35 16.64
CA ASP A 120 -28.50 -17.34 15.62
C ASP A 120 -28.50 -18.77 16.19
N GLY A 121 -28.91 -18.93 17.44
CA GLY A 121 -29.11 -20.26 18.02
C GLY A 121 -30.41 -20.90 17.52
N PRO A 122 -30.52 -22.23 17.55
CA PRO A 122 -31.77 -22.91 17.22
C PRO A 122 -32.88 -22.39 18.13
N ARG A 123 -34.05 -22.11 17.56
CA ARG A 123 -35.25 -21.88 18.36
C ARG A 123 -35.68 -23.26 18.85
N ASP A 124 -35.53 -23.52 20.15
CA ASP A 124 -36.12 -24.70 20.78
C ASP A 124 -37.63 -24.64 20.52
N SER A 125 -38.12 -25.64 19.78
CA SER A 125 -39.53 -25.84 19.39
C SER A 125 -40.33 -26.49 20.49
#